data_AF-A0A8K0JS06-F1
#
_entry.id   AF-A0A8K0JS06-F1
#
_cell.length_a   1.000
_cell.length_b   1.000
_cell.length_c   1.000
_cell.angle_alpha   90.00
_cell.angle_beta   90.00
_cell.angle_gamma   90.00
#
_symmetry.space_group_name_H-M   'P 1'
#
loop_
_entity.id
_entity.type
_entity.pdbx_description
1 polymer ?
#
loop_
_entity_poly.entity_id
_entity_poly.type
_entity_poly.pdbx_seq_one_letter_code
_entity_poly.pdbx_strand_id
1 'polypeptide(L)'
;MNVTKVVRGASRLPLTSKRANKDYYKGSGQAYVPGGGYRTGPPGKHVIGGKAKFRVMDDKVRYYVGPGAEILDSTDLKPYVARSVQTPEQPQYTKKNPPISFSPNIHHQPISTVHPKTNQPLRIKPHDTKTFAKWYRALSHEDRTRVVAETRKTWYETMVVKGREVVEEEAATREVEAGAQA
;
A
#
# COMPACT_ATOMS: atom_id res chain seq x y z
N MET A 1 -25.12 13.22 32.20
CA MET A 1 -25.32 11.80 31.81
C MET A 1 -25.80 11.79 30.36
N ASN A 2 -25.03 11.23 29.43
CA ASN A 2 -25.44 11.19 28.03
C ASN A 2 -26.43 10.03 27.82
N VAL A 3 -27.66 10.38 27.41
CA VAL A 3 -28.72 9.42 27.08
C VAL A 3 -28.29 8.63 25.83
N THR A 4 -27.90 7.38 26.02
CA THR A 4 -27.59 6.47 24.92
C THR A 4 -28.88 6.11 24.19
N LYS A 5 -29.06 6.60 22.96
CA LYS A 5 -30.07 6.07 22.02
C LYS A 5 -29.86 4.55 21.92
N VAL A 6 -30.83 3.78 22.37
CA VAL A 6 -30.88 2.33 22.17
C VAL A 6 -31.02 2.07 20.67
N VAL A 7 -29.91 1.76 20.00
CA VAL A 7 -29.93 1.34 18.60
C VAL A 7 -30.52 -0.08 18.57
N ARG A 8 -31.67 -0.27 17.93
CA ARG A 8 -32.21 -1.61 17.66
C ARG A 8 -31.27 -2.32 16.67
N GLY A 9 -30.64 -3.40 17.11
CA GLY A 9 -29.76 -4.24 16.28
C GLY A 9 -28.25 -4.05 16.56
N ALA A 10 -27.43 -4.83 15.86
CA ALA A 10 -25.97 -4.80 16.04
C ALA A 10 -25.34 -3.56 15.40
N SER A 11 -24.26 -3.06 16.02
CA SER A 11 -23.47 -1.95 15.47
C SER A 11 -22.82 -2.34 14.14
N ARG A 12 -22.84 -1.41 13.16
CA ARG A 12 -22.12 -1.56 11.88
C ARG A 12 -20.63 -1.17 11.95
N LEU A 13 -20.14 -0.81 13.14
CA LEU A 13 -18.73 -0.54 13.37
C LEU A 13 -17.91 -1.83 13.19
N PRO A 14 -16.61 -1.73 12.85
CA PRO A 14 -15.77 -2.91 12.68
C PRO A 14 -15.79 -3.77 13.94
N LEU A 15 -15.99 -5.08 13.74
CA LEU A 15 -15.94 -6.05 14.81
C LEU A 15 -14.50 -6.15 15.34
N THR A 16 -14.36 -5.98 16.65
CA THR A 16 -13.09 -6.11 17.37
C THR A 16 -13.18 -7.26 18.34
N SER A 17 -12.03 -7.79 18.78
CA SER A 17 -11.97 -8.86 19.78
C SER A 17 -12.64 -8.50 21.12
N LYS A 18 -12.84 -7.19 21.38
CA LYS A 18 -13.53 -6.70 22.58
C LYS A 18 -15.05 -6.66 22.46
N ARG A 19 -15.59 -6.80 21.24
CA ARG A 19 -17.03 -6.68 20.95
C ARG A 19 -17.67 -8.02 20.58
N ALA A 20 -16.86 -9.04 20.32
CA ALA A 20 -17.34 -10.36 19.95
C ALA A 20 -17.33 -11.31 21.17
N ASN A 21 -18.04 -12.43 21.04
CA ASN A 21 -18.15 -13.45 22.08
C ASN A 21 -17.08 -14.55 21.90
N LYS A 22 -17.24 -15.67 22.63
CA LYS A 22 -16.42 -16.89 22.53
C LYS A 22 -16.18 -17.28 21.06
N ASP A 23 -14.97 -17.78 20.80
CA ASP A 23 -14.48 -18.26 19.49
C ASP A 23 -14.21 -17.17 18.44
N TYR A 24 -14.44 -15.89 18.74
CA TYR A 24 -13.91 -14.79 17.93
C TYR A 24 -12.54 -14.36 18.43
N TYR A 25 -11.48 -14.89 17.81
CA TYR A 25 -10.11 -14.46 18.07
C TYR A 25 -9.58 -13.59 16.92
N LYS A 26 -9.15 -12.37 17.24
CA LYS A 26 -8.48 -11.47 16.31
C LYS A 26 -7.24 -10.89 16.97
N GLY A 27 -6.10 -11.04 16.30
CA GLY A 27 -4.83 -10.48 16.75
C GLY A 27 -4.77 -8.96 16.66
N SER A 28 -3.87 -8.35 17.42
CA SER A 28 -3.64 -6.90 17.50
C SER A 28 -2.73 -6.34 16.41
N GLY A 29 -2.31 -7.14 15.43
CA GLY A 29 -1.33 -6.73 14.44
C GLY A 29 0.12 -6.72 14.97
N GLN A 30 0.41 -7.37 16.09
CA GLN A 30 1.78 -7.50 16.61
C GLN A 30 2.78 -8.15 15.64
N ALA A 31 2.31 -8.84 14.62
CA ALA A 31 3.16 -9.41 13.58
C ALA A 31 3.74 -8.36 12.59
N TYR A 32 3.27 -7.11 12.62
CA TYR A 32 3.79 -6.04 11.76
C TYR A 32 5.02 -5.39 12.38
N VAL A 33 6.00 -5.06 11.54
CA VAL A 33 7.17 -4.27 11.93
C VAL A 33 6.74 -2.80 12.16
N PRO A 34 7.31 -2.08 13.15
CA PRO A 34 7.12 -0.64 13.27
C PRO A 34 7.45 0.06 11.94
N GLY A 35 6.55 0.91 11.44
CA GLY A 35 6.69 1.52 10.11
C GLY A 35 5.87 0.85 8.99
N GLY A 36 5.13 -0.23 9.29
CA GLY A 36 3.92 -0.59 8.56
C GLY A 36 4.08 -1.36 7.23
N GLY A 37 5.28 -1.79 6.86
CA GLY A 37 5.50 -2.58 5.65
C GLY A 37 5.39 -4.09 5.88
N TYR A 38 6.45 -4.66 6.44
CA TYR A 38 6.63 -6.11 6.47
C TYR A 38 5.96 -6.77 7.67
N ARG A 39 5.38 -7.96 7.43
CA ARG A 39 4.81 -8.82 8.47
C ARG A 39 5.82 -9.93 8.79
N THR A 40 6.40 -9.89 9.99
CA THR A 40 7.35 -10.90 10.50
C THR A 40 6.66 -12.20 10.89
N GLY A 41 5.34 -12.15 11.15
CA GLY A 41 4.58 -13.31 11.62
C GLY A 41 4.67 -13.50 13.15
N PRO A 42 4.16 -14.64 13.67
CA PRO A 42 4.19 -14.93 15.10
C PRO A 42 5.61 -15.33 15.58
N PRO A 43 6.00 -14.99 16.82
CA PRO A 43 7.32 -15.30 17.37
C PRO A 43 7.48 -16.78 17.78
N GLY A 44 6.52 -17.64 17.47
CA GLY A 44 6.49 -19.01 17.98
C GLY A 44 5.42 -19.85 17.32
N LYS A 45 5.23 -21.06 17.85
CA LYS A 45 4.22 -22.02 17.38
C LYS A 45 3.47 -22.67 18.54
N HIS A 46 2.20 -22.96 18.31
CA HIS A 46 1.44 -23.81 19.23
C HIS A 46 1.96 -25.25 19.15
N VAL A 47 2.09 -25.89 20.31
CA VAL A 47 2.56 -27.28 20.43
C VAL A 47 1.47 -28.09 21.08
N ILE A 48 1.14 -29.24 20.46
CA ILE A 48 0.04 -30.11 20.89
C ILE A 48 0.44 -30.88 22.17
N GLY A 49 1.68 -31.36 22.22
CA GLY A 49 2.26 -32.09 23.35
C GLY A 49 2.97 -31.21 24.39
N GLY A 50 3.08 -31.70 25.62
CA GLY A 50 3.80 -31.05 26.72
C GLY A 50 2.95 -30.09 27.58
N LYS A 51 3.58 -29.57 28.64
CA LYS A 51 2.98 -28.66 29.63
C LYS A 51 2.75 -27.25 29.08
N ALA A 52 3.66 -26.76 28.22
CA ALA A 52 3.52 -25.47 27.54
C ALA A 52 2.91 -25.66 26.14
N LYS A 53 1.75 -25.04 25.89
CA LYS A 53 1.00 -25.16 24.61
C LYS A 53 1.45 -24.18 23.53
N PHE A 54 2.41 -23.31 23.83
CA PHE A 54 3.04 -22.40 22.88
C PHE A 54 4.55 -22.36 23.15
N ARG A 55 5.35 -22.47 22.10
CA ARG A 55 6.81 -22.40 22.16
C ARG A 55 7.29 -21.19 21.38
N VAL A 56 8.00 -20.29 22.06
CA VAL A 56 8.71 -19.17 21.46
C VAL A 56 9.92 -19.71 20.69
N MET A 57 10.17 -19.20 19.50
CA MET A 57 11.32 -19.58 18.66
C MET A 57 12.20 -18.34 18.51
N ASP A 58 13.41 -18.38 19.05
CA ASP A 58 14.32 -17.23 19.11
C ASP A 58 14.61 -16.66 17.71
N ASP A 59 14.70 -17.52 16.69
CA ASP A 59 14.90 -17.12 15.29
C ASP A 59 13.77 -16.22 14.73
N LYS A 60 12.57 -16.29 15.31
CA LYS A 60 11.41 -15.49 14.89
C LYS A 60 11.17 -14.28 15.79
N VAL A 61 11.87 -14.21 16.92
CA VAL A 61 11.77 -13.07 17.82
C VAL A 61 12.54 -11.92 17.19
N ARG A 62 11.91 -10.74 17.18
CA ARG A 62 12.55 -9.52 16.72
C ARG A 62 13.56 -9.07 17.78
N TYR A 63 14.77 -8.78 17.34
CA TYR A 63 15.77 -8.08 18.14
C TYR A 63 16.09 -6.75 17.47
N TYR A 64 16.39 -5.75 18.29
CA TYR A 64 16.78 -4.42 17.81
C TYR A 64 18.26 -4.25 18.12
N VAL A 65 19.04 -3.93 17.09
CA VAL A 65 20.47 -3.64 17.24
C VAL A 65 20.60 -2.14 17.43
N GLY A 66 21.00 -1.75 18.64
CA GLY A 66 21.37 -0.38 18.96
C GLY A 66 22.88 -0.27 19.17
N PRO A 67 23.50 0.88 18.84
CA PRO A 67 24.84 1.17 19.32
C PRO A 67 24.85 1.20 20.87
N GLY A 68 25.98 0.85 21.47
CA GLY A 68 26.16 0.91 22.92
C GLY A 68 26.03 2.35 23.47
N ALA A 69 25.76 2.47 24.77
CA ALA A 69 25.59 3.77 25.43
C ALA A 69 26.83 4.67 25.26
N GLU A 70 28.03 4.11 25.40
CA GLU A 70 29.30 4.84 25.24
C GLU A 70 29.43 5.49 23.86
N ILE A 71 28.99 4.80 22.81
CA ILE A 71 29.02 5.33 21.44
C ILE A 71 28.04 6.49 21.33
N LEU A 72 26.82 6.33 21.85
CA LEU A 72 25.79 7.38 21.82
C LEU A 72 26.25 8.64 22.58
N ASP A 73 26.88 8.48 23.74
CA ASP A 73 27.39 9.58 24.55
C ASP A 73 28.60 10.29 23.91
N SER A 74 29.41 9.56 23.14
CA SER A 74 30.56 10.12 22.42
C SER A 74 30.18 10.87 21.14
N THR A 75 28.95 10.71 20.64
CA THR A 75 28.53 11.35 19.39
C THR A 75 28.20 12.83 19.60
N ASP A 76 28.76 13.70 18.76
CA ASP A 76 28.43 15.14 18.76
C ASP A 76 27.07 15.43 18.09
N LEU A 77 26.49 14.43 17.41
CA LEU A 77 25.22 14.56 16.72
C LEU A 77 24.06 14.64 17.71
N LYS A 78 23.23 15.68 17.55
CA LYS A 78 22.01 15.89 18.33
C LYS A 78 20.78 15.60 17.46
N PRO A 79 19.63 15.25 18.06
CA PRO A 79 18.39 15.02 17.31
C PRO A 79 17.85 16.27 16.60
N TYR A 80 18.36 17.46 16.94
CA TYR A 80 17.95 18.74 16.38
C TYR A 80 19.16 19.53 15.85
N VAL A 81 18.92 20.30 14.80
CA VAL A 81 19.92 21.16 14.15
C VAL A 81 19.62 22.64 14.46
N ALA A 82 20.65 23.48 14.53
CA ALA A 82 20.50 24.92 14.73
C ALA A 82 19.81 25.58 13.51
N ARG A 83 18.87 26.49 13.76
CA ARG A 83 18.09 27.16 12.70
C ARG A 83 18.91 28.06 11.79
N SER A 84 20.06 28.53 12.26
CA SER A 84 20.95 29.44 11.54
C SER A 84 21.79 28.75 10.46
N VAL A 85 21.82 27.42 10.43
CA VAL A 85 22.57 26.67 9.43
C VAL A 85 21.79 26.72 8.12
N GLN A 86 22.37 27.40 7.11
CA GLN A 86 21.82 27.37 5.76
C GLN A 86 21.91 25.93 5.26
N THR A 87 20.76 25.34 4.94
CA THR A 87 20.74 24.04 4.28
C THR A 87 21.28 24.28 2.88
N PRO A 88 22.30 23.53 2.40
CA PRO A 88 22.71 23.62 1.00
C PRO A 88 21.46 23.42 0.15
N GLU A 89 21.28 24.29 -0.85
CA GLU A 89 20.02 24.49 -1.57
C GLU A 89 19.27 23.18 -1.75
N GLN A 90 18.19 23.00 -1.00
CA GLN A 90 17.29 21.89 -1.25
C GLN A 90 16.78 22.05 -2.68
N PRO A 91 16.72 20.96 -3.49
CA PRO A 91 16.12 21.05 -4.81
C PRO A 91 14.75 21.69 -4.63
N GLN A 92 14.51 22.82 -5.30
CA GLN A 92 13.29 23.59 -5.10
C GLN A 92 12.09 22.67 -5.30
N TYR A 93 11.44 22.28 -4.21
CA TYR A 93 10.20 21.52 -4.22
C TYR A 93 9.11 22.45 -4.74
N THR A 94 9.01 22.54 -6.06
CA THR A 94 7.87 23.19 -6.70
C THR A 94 6.60 22.45 -6.28
N LYS A 95 5.46 23.15 -6.19
CA LYS A 95 4.15 22.57 -5.82
C LYS A 95 3.74 21.32 -6.65
N LYS A 96 4.47 21.01 -7.72
CA LYS A 96 4.29 19.84 -8.59
C LYS A 96 4.91 18.56 -8.03
N ASN A 97 5.90 18.65 -7.13
CA ASN A 97 6.54 17.51 -6.47
C ASN A 97 6.56 17.75 -4.95
N PRO A 98 5.49 17.41 -4.21
CA PRO A 98 5.58 17.39 -2.75
C PRO A 98 6.65 16.38 -2.33
N PRO A 99 7.32 16.58 -1.18
CA PRO A 99 8.17 15.54 -0.61
C PRO A 99 7.36 14.25 -0.58
N ILE A 100 7.97 13.14 -1.01
CA ILE A 100 7.43 11.80 -0.78
C ILE A 100 7.43 11.67 0.74
N SER A 101 6.32 12.08 1.36
CA SER A 101 6.11 11.81 2.77
C SER A 101 6.23 10.31 2.88
N PHE A 102 6.94 9.83 3.90
CA PHE A 102 6.93 8.44 4.33
C PHE A 102 5.55 8.08 4.92
N SER A 103 4.47 8.51 4.25
CA SER A 103 3.11 8.08 4.47
C SER A 103 2.84 6.96 3.47
N PRO A 104 2.29 5.82 3.90
CA PRO A 104 2.07 4.64 3.07
C PRO A 104 0.87 4.81 2.12
N ASN A 105 0.84 5.88 1.32
CA ASN A 105 -0.23 6.14 0.36
C ASN A 105 0.35 6.30 -1.07
N ILE A 106 0.55 5.13 -1.67
CA ILE A 106 0.50 4.75 -3.10
C ILE A 106 0.30 5.94 -4.07
N HIS A 107 1.37 6.29 -4.78
CA HIS A 107 1.35 7.17 -5.95
C HIS A 107 0.91 6.36 -7.19
N HIS A 108 -0.21 6.73 -7.80
CA HIS A 108 -0.55 6.32 -9.17
C HIS A 108 -0.10 7.43 -10.13
N GLN A 109 0.82 7.13 -11.05
CA GLN A 109 1.30 8.06 -12.09
C GLN A 109 0.30 8.11 -13.27
N PRO A 110 -0.04 9.28 -13.84
CA PRO A 110 -0.87 9.38 -15.03
C PRO A 110 -0.02 9.37 -16.32
N ILE A 111 -0.35 8.47 -17.25
CA ILE A 111 0.20 8.46 -18.62
C ILE A 111 -0.72 9.30 -19.53
N SER A 112 -0.10 10.21 -20.29
CA SER A 112 -0.70 11.11 -21.29
C SER A 112 -0.81 10.42 -22.65
N THR A 113 -1.93 10.58 -23.38
CA THR A 113 -1.97 11.01 -24.80
C THR A 113 -3.40 11.15 -25.38
N VAL A 114 -3.68 12.35 -25.88
CA VAL A 114 -4.33 12.81 -27.14
C VAL A 114 -5.57 12.08 -27.77
N HIS A 115 -6.60 12.91 -28.02
CA HIS A 115 -7.74 13.03 -29.01
C HIS A 115 -7.85 12.05 -30.21
N PRO A 116 -8.98 11.91 -30.98
CA PRO A 116 -10.05 12.88 -31.30
C PRO A 116 -11.51 12.34 -31.32
N LYS A 117 -12.43 13.19 -31.81
CA LYS A 117 -13.90 13.10 -31.78
C LYS A 117 -14.49 12.09 -32.78
N THR A 118 -15.71 11.64 -32.46
CA THR A 118 -16.82 11.16 -33.33
C THR A 118 -17.21 9.69 -33.10
N ASN A 119 -18.40 9.50 -32.49
CA ASN A 119 -19.25 8.29 -32.44
C ASN A 119 -18.61 6.95 -32.04
N GLN A 120 -17.91 6.89 -30.90
CA GLN A 120 -17.21 5.71 -30.37
C GLN A 120 -17.29 5.67 -28.82
N PRO A 121 -17.08 4.50 -28.16
CA PRO A 121 -17.44 4.18 -26.77
C PRO A 121 -17.06 5.25 -25.73
N LEU A 122 -17.86 5.35 -24.65
CA LEU A 122 -17.83 6.38 -23.58
C LEU A 122 -16.40 6.67 -23.07
N ARG A 123 -15.69 7.55 -23.78
CA ARG A 123 -14.30 7.90 -23.51
C ARG A 123 -14.25 8.95 -22.39
N ILE A 124 -13.82 8.51 -21.23
CA ILE A 124 -13.61 9.31 -20.02
C ILE A 124 -12.55 10.38 -20.33
N LYS A 125 -12.92 11.68 -20.26
CA LYS A 125 -11.92 12.76 -20.27
C LYS A 125 -11.32 12.89 -18.87
N PRO A 126 -9.99 12.98 -18.72
CA PRO A 126 -9.38 13.33 -17.46
C PRO A 126 -9.62 14.82 -17.23
N HIS A 127 -10.65 15.13 -16.46
CA HIS A 127 -10.73 16.40 -15.76
C HIS A 127 -11.36 16.14 -14.42
N ASP A 128 -10.65 16.57 -13.38
CA ASP A 128 -11.00 16.60 -11.96
C ASP A 128 -11.68 15.34 -11.37
N THR A 129 -11.07 14.77 -10.33
CA THR A 129 -11.66 13.64 -9.57
C THR A 129 -13.08 13.95 -9.08
N LYS A 130 -13.35 15.24 -8.82
CA LYS A 130 -14.66 15.76 -8.40
C LYS A 130 -15.71 15.66 -9.50
N THR A 131 -15.37 15.95 -10.75
CA THR A 131 -16.28 15.89 -11.90
C THR A 131 -16.60 14.46 -12.29
N PHE A 132 -15.62 13.55 -12.23
CA PHE A 132 -15.86 12.11 -12.41
C PHE A 132 -16.79 11.55 -11.34
N ALA A 133 -16.55 11.86 -10.06
CA ALA A 133 -17.38 11.37 -8.96
C ALA A 133 -18.83 11.86 -9.09
N LYS A 134 -19.03 13.11 -9.55
CA LYS A 134 -20.37 13.68 -9.79
C LYS A 134 -21.07 12.97 -10.95
N TRP A 135 -20.38 12.73 -12.07
CA TRP A 135 -20.92 12.00 -13.21
C TRP A 135 -21.25 10.55 -12.86
N TYR A 136 -20.32 9.81 -12.23
CA TYR A 136 -20.51 8.41 -11.85
C TYR A 136 -21.70 8.21 -10.88
N ARG A 137 -21.92 9.17 -9.98
CA ARG A 137 -23.09 9.17 -9.08
C ARG A 137 -24.42 9.43 -9.81
N ALA A 138 -24.38 10.12 -10.95
CA ALA A 138 -25.57 10.42 -11.75
C ALA A 138 -26.00 9.24 -12.65
N LEU A 139 -25.15 8.23 -12.86
CA LEU A 139 -25.48 7.03 -13.63
C LEU A 139 -26.47 6.12 -12.88
N SER A 140 -27.27 5.37 -13.65
CA SER A 140 -28.10 4.28 -13.11
C SER A 140 -27.23 3.16 -12.53
N HIS A 141 -27.83 2.27 -11.74
CA HIS A 141 -27.07 1.14 -11.17
C HIS A 141 -26.48 0.24 -12.26
N GLU A 142 -27.25 -0.03 -13.32
CA GLU A 142 -26.84 -0.86 -14.46
C GLU A 142 -25.73 -0.20 -15.28
N ASP A 143 -25.76 1.12 -15.45
CA ASP A 143 -24.70 1.81 -16.19
C ASP A 143 -23.39 1.84 -15.40
N ARG A 144 -23.47 1.95 -14.07
CA ARG A 144 -22.27 1.86 -13.20
C ARG A 144 -21.61 0.48 -13.29
N THR A 145 -22.39 -0.59 -13.30
CA THR A 145 -21.83 -1.95 -13.40
C THR A 145 -21.20 -2.19 -14.75
N ARG A 146 -21.78 -1.68 -15.84
CA ARG A 146 -21.19 -1.71 -17.19
C ARG A 146 -19.86 -0.97 -17.26
N VAL A 147 -19.79 0.27 -16.76
CA VAL A 147 -18.55 1.05 -16.74
C VAL A 147 -17.44 0.32 -15.97
N VAL A 148 -17.76 -0.31 -14.84
CA VAL A 148 -16.81 -1.10 -14.05
C VAL A 148 -16.37 -2.36 -14.79
N ALA A 149 -17.28 -3.05 -15.47
CA ALA A 149 -16.96 -4.24 -16.25
C ALA A 149 -16.05 -3.91 -17.45
N GLU A 150 -16.35 -2.84 -18.18
CA GLU A 150 -15.55 -2.38 -19.31
C GLU A 150 -14.15 -1.94 -18.88
N THR A 151 -14.04 -1.16 -17.79
CA THR A 151 -12.73 -0.76 -17.25
C THR A 151 -11.90 -1.94 -16.77
N ARG A 152 -12.52 -2.98 -16.21
CA ARG A 152 -11.82 -4.23 -15.84
C ARG A 152 -11.34 -4.99 -17.06
N LYS A 153 -12.18 -5.08 -18.11
CA LYS A 153 -11.84 -5.75 -19.35
C LYS A 153 -10.65 -5.08 -20.03
N THR A 154 -10.69 -3.77 -20.18
CA THR A 154 -9.58 -3.01 -20.79
C THR A 154 -8.31 -3.09 -19.95
N TRP A 155 -8.41 -3.03 -18.62
CA TRP A 155 -7.26 -3.22 -17.74
C TRP A 155 -6.63 -4.61 -17.86
N TYR A 156 -7.45 -5.66 -17.98
CA TYR A 156 -6.96 -7.02 -18.18
C TYR A 156 -6.29 -7.19 -19.55
N GLU A 157 -6.89 -6.66 -20.61
CA GLU A 157 -6.32 -6.69 -21.95
C GLU A 157 -4.96 -5.98 -22.02
N THR A 158 -4.82 -4.81 -21.39
CA THR A 158 -3.52 -4.10 -21.35
C THR A 158 -2.48 -4.86 -20.54
N MET A 159 -2.85 -5.51 -19.44
CA MET A 159 -1.95 -6.36 -18.66
C MET A 159 -1.48 -7.58 -19.46
N VAL A 160 -2.37 -8.22 -20.22
CA VAL A 160 -2.01 -9.38 -21.05
C VAL A 160 -1.10 -8.99 -22.21
N VAL A 161 -1.38 -7.87 -22.88
CA VAL A 161 -0.52 -7.34 -23.95
C VAL A 161 0.87 -7.01 -23.41
N LYS A 162 0.93 -6.24 -22.31
CA LYS A 162 2.20 -5.90 -21.66
C LYS A 162 2.96 -7.13 -21.18
N GLY A 163 2.25 -8.16 -20.70
CA GLY A 163 2.86 -9.43 -20.31
C GLY A 163 3.48 -10.19 -21.49
N ARG A 164 2.90 -10.09 -22.69
CA ARG A 164 3.46 -10.69 -23.92
C ARG A 164 4.70 -9.92 -24.40
N GLU A 165 4.65 -8.59 -24.41
CA GLU A 165 5.79 -7.75 -24.78
C GLU A 165 7.01 -8.03 -23.88
N VAL A 166 6.82 -8.19 -22.57
CA VAL A 166 7.91 -8.54 -21.63
C VAL A 166 8.52 -9.91 -21.95
N VAL A 167 7.71 -10.90 -22.34
CA VAL A 167 8.21 -12.24 -22.71
C VAL A 167 9.00 -12.21 -24.02
N GLU A 168 8.57 -11.39 -24.98
CA GLU A 168 9.27 -11.20 -26.27
C GLU A 168 10.59 -10.44 -26.08
N GLU A 169 10.63 -9.41 -25.22
CA GLU A 169 11.86 -8.69 -24.87
C GLU A 169 12.87 -9.59 -24.13
N GLU A 170 12.40 -10.43 -23.21
CA GLU A 170 13.24 -11.43 -22.50
C GLU A 170 13.80 -12.51 -23.44
N ALA A 171 13.04 -12.91 -24.47
CA ALA A 171 13.51 -13.85 -25.48
C ALA A 171 14.59 -13.23 -26.39
N ALA A 172 14.38 -11.99 -26.84
CA ALA A 172 15.32 -11.26 -27.67
C ALA A 172 16.65 -10.99 -26.95
N THR A 173 16.62 -10.67 -25.65
CA THR A 173 17.85 -10.49 -24.85
C THR A 173 18.63 -11.79 -24.68
N ARG A 174 17.96 -12.93 -24.51
CA ARG A 174 18.62 -14.26 -24.45
C ARG A 174 19.31 -14.66 -25.75
N GLU A 175 18.74 -14.33 -26.90
CA GLU A 175 19.37 -14.63 -28.21
C GLU A 175 20.65 -13.80 -28.44
N VAL A 176 20.65 -12.53 -28.02
CA VAL A 176 21.85 -11.67 -28.09
C VAL A 176 22.93 -12.15 -27.13
N GLU A 177 22.57 -12.56 -25.91
CA GLU A 177 23.53 -13.12 -24.95
C GLU A 177 24.13 -14.45 -25.43
N ALA A 178 23.34 -15.32 -26.06
CA ALA A 178 23.82 -16.58 -26.62
C ALA A 178 24.76 -16.38 -27.82
N GLY A 179 24.52 -15.38 -28.66
CA GLY A 179 25.40 -15.02 -29.78
C GLY A 179 26.71 -14.34 -29.37
N ALA A 180 26.75 -13.70 -28.20
CA ALA A 180 27.96 -13.06 -27.66
C ALA A 180 28.93 -14.03 -26.96
N GLN A 181 28.51 -15.28 -26.71
CA GLN A 181 29.31 -16.33 -26.06
C GLN A 181 29.93 -17.34 -27.04
N ALA A 182 29.74 -17.16 -28.35
CA ALA A 182 30.36 -17.94 -29.43
C ALA A 182 31.48 -17.16 -30.09
#